data_AF-A0A9X3ZJR4-F1
#
_entry.id   AF-A0A9X3ZJR4-F1
#
_cell.length_a   1.000
_cell.length_b   1.000
_cell.length_c   1.000
_cell.angle_alpha   90.00
_cell.angle_beta   90.00
_cell.angle_gamma   90.00
#
_symmetry.space_group_name_H-M   'P 1'
#
loop_
_entity.id
_entity.type
_entity.pdbx_description
1 polymer ?
#
loop_
_entity_poly.entity_id
_entity_poly.type
_entity_poly.pdbx_seq_one_letter_code
_entity_poly.pdbx_strand_id
1 'polypeptide(L)'
;MLPRDIPVDKINSRFRPHCLAPVAVRLAAAGVRDQRLGIEFFFGIGEPDMAEIEEATGYFLQFAAVLDNHLKDRDQIAGDGLTIADFGVATFMPLADQAELPLDDFAEIRRWSDKMMELDAWCDPWPESYSTLS
;
A
#
# COMPACT_ATOMS: atom_id res chain seq x y z
N MET A 1 -15.23 19.13 -10.40
CA MET A 1 -15.09 19.94 -9.17
C MET A 1 -15.33 19.00 -7.99
N LEU A 2 -14.27 18.53 -7.34
CA LEU A 2 -14.41 17.66 -6.17
C LEU A 2 -15.02 18.47 -5.01
N PRO A 3 -15.87 17.87 -4.16
CA PRO A 3 -16.45 18.56 -3.01
C PRO A 3 -15.34 19.05 -2.08
N ARG A 4 -15.38 20.35 -1.74
CA ARG A 4 -14.32 21.07 -1.01
C ARG A 4 -14.23 20.73 0.47
N ASP A 5 -15.22 20.02 1.01
CA ASP A 5 -15.38 19.79 2.45
C ASP A 5 -15.23 18.30 2.78
N ILE A 6 -14.02 17.77 2.60
CA ILE A 6 -13.67 16.45 3.13
C ILE A 6 -13.29 16.65 4.61
N PRO A 7 -14.00 16.05 5.58
CA PRO A 7 -13.71 16.23 7.00
C PRO A 7 -12.44 15.44 7.37
N VAL A 8 -11.29 16.11 7.28
CA VAL A 8 -9.94 15.56 7.54
C VAL A 8 -9.76 15.15 9.01
N ASP A 9 -10.44 15.85 9.92
CA ASP A 9 -10.52 15.57 11.36
C ASP A 9 -11.10 14.18 11.69
N LYS A 10 -12.07 13.71 10.89
CA LYS A 10 -12.63 12.35 11.01
C LYS A 10 -11.79 11.28 10.29
N ILE A 11 -10.83 11.69 9.46
CA ILE A 11 -9.91 10.77 8.76
C ILE A 11 -8.75 10.41 9.68
N ASN A 12 -8.26 11.36 10.50
CA ASN A 12 -7.03 11.18 11.28
C ASN A 12 -7.24 10.73 12.73
N SER A 13 -8.35 11.09 13.38
CA SER A 13 -8.57 10.85 14.83
C SER A 13 -8.78 9.37 15.25
N ARG A 14 -8.60 8.41 14.33
CA ARG A 14 -8.69 6.97 14.60
C ARG A 14 -7.40 6.18 14.33
N PHE A 15 -6.30 6.82 13.97
CA PHE A 15 -5.09 6.10 13.55
C PHE A 15 -3.80 6.68 14.13
N ARG A 16 -3.05 5.83 14.84
CA ARG A 16 -1.58 5.57 14.76
C ARG A 16 -1.23 4.53 15.84
N PRO A 17 -0.38 3.50 15.54
CA PRO A 17 1.06 3.71 15.59
C PRO A 17 1.86 2.92 14.51
N HIS A 18 2.63 3.64 13.70
CA HIS A 18 3.77 3.14 12.89
C HIS A 18 3.36 2.54 11.53
N CYS A 19 3.02 3.46 10.61
CA CYS A 19 3.03 3.34 9.14
C CYS A 19 2.07 2.38 8.41
N LEU A 20 1.20 1.65 9.11
CA LEU A 20 0.07 0.98 8.46
C LEU A 20 -1.15 1.91 8.30
N ALA A 21 -1.20 2.57 7.13
CA ALA A 21 -2.34 3.22 6.43
C ALA A 21 -2.81 4.62 6.92
N PRO A 22 -3.11 5.58 5.99
CA PRO A 22 -4.22 5.41 5.05
C PRO A 22 -4.02 5.97 3.62
N VAL A 23 -3.86 5.07 2.64
CA VAL A 23 -4.49 5.20 1.31
C VAL A 23 -5.43 4.02 0.99
N ALA A 24 -5.33 2.88 1.69
CA ALA A 24 -6.19 1.71 1.46
C ALA A 24 -7.21 1.35 2.58
N VAL A 25 -7.09 1.87 3.81
CA VAL A 25 -7.89 1.40 4.98
C VAL A 25 -9.17 2.22 5.21
N ARG A 26 -9.91 2.54 4.14
CA ARG A 26 -11.33 2.96 4.27
C ARG A 26 -12.33 1.94 3.73
N LEU A 27 -11.85 0.75 3.34
CA LEU A 27 -12.67 -0.44 3.09
C LEU A 27 -12.66 -1.46 4.25
N ALA A 28 -11.77 -1.32 5.25
CA ALA A 28 -11.56 -2.35 6.29
C ALA A 28 -11.94 -1.93 7.73
N ALA A 29 -12.78 -0.91 7.93
CA ALA A 29 -13.19 -0.47 9.26
C ALA A 29 -14.60 -0.97 9.66
N ALA A 30 -14.77 -2.28 9.70
CA ALA A 30 -15.73 -2.97 10.56
C ALA A 30 -14.99 -4.19 11.14
N GLY A 31 -14.83 -4.25 12.46
CA GLY A 31 -13.95 -5.23 13.11
C GLY A 31 -14.27 -6.66 12.73
N VAL A 32 -13.44 -7.27 11.88
CA VAL A 32 -13.47 -8.69 11.53
C VAL A 32 -12.03 -9.16 11.41
N ARG A 33 -11.70 -10.21 12.18
CA ARG A 33 -10.35 -10.79 12.34
C ARG A 33 -9.94 -11.71 11.17
N ASP A 34 -10.49 -11.45 9.99
CA ASP A 34 -10.29 -12.28 8.80
C ASP A 34 -10.53 -11.41 7.56
N GLN A 35 -9.49 -11.19 6.78
CA GLN A 35 -9.54 -10.36 5.58
C GLN A 35 -10.25 -11.03 4.40
N ARG A 36 -10.61 -12.31 4.53
CA ARG A 36 -11.55 -12.98 3.60
C ARG A 36 -12.91 -12.29 3.51
N LEU A 37 -13.38 -11.68 4.61
CA LEU A 37 -14.80 -11.27 4.71
C LEU A 37 -15.11 -9.83 4.26
N GLY A 38 -14.10 -9.00 3.97
CA GLY A 38 -14.31 -7.56 3.72
C GLY A 38 -14.63 -7.19 2.27
N ILE A 39 -13.89 -7.76 1.31
CA ILE A 39 -14.00 -7.37 -0.11
C ILE A 39 -15.19 -8.08 -0.76
N GLU A 40 -15.40 -9.36 -0.43
CA GLU A 40 -16.55 -10.16 -0.86
C GLU A 40 -17.88 -9.55 -0.41
N PHE A 41 -17.95 -9.08 0.84
CA PHE A 41 -19.19 -8.50 1.39
C PHE A 41 -19.54 -7.14 0.76
N PHE A 42 -18.55 -6.35 0.34
CA PHE A 42 -18.79 -5.05 -0.31
C PHE A 42 -19.09 -5.14 -1.81
N PHE A 43 -18.60 -6.18 -2.51
CA PHE A 43 -18.73 -6.31 -3.96
C PHE A 43 -19.48 -7.56 -4.45
N GLY A 44 -19.89 -8.47 -3.56
CA GLY A 44 -20.53 -9.74 -3.94
C GLY A 44 -19.62 -10.64 -4.78
N ILE A 45 -18.30 -10.46 -4.65
CA ILE A 45 -17.29 -11.30 -5.28
C ILE A 45 -17.22 -12.54 -4.41
N GLY A 46 -17.55 -13.72 -4.94
CA GLY A 46 -17.50 -14.96 -4.17
C GLY A 46 -16.05 -15.36 -3.81
N GLU A 47 -15.90 -16.57 -3.26
CA GLU A 47 -14.59 -17.13 -2.92
C GLU A 47 -13.60 -16.98 -4.09
N PRO A 48 -12.35 -16.56 -3.84
CA PRO A 48 -11.35 -16.38 -4.87
C PRO A 48 -11.13 -17.67 -5.68
N ASP A 49 -11.04 -17.53 -7.00
CA ASP A 49 -10.62 -18.65 -7.84
C ASP A 49 -9.12 -18.91 -7.62
N MET A 50 -8.79 -20.11 -7.13
CA MET A 50 -7.41 -20.51 -6.87
C MET A 50 -6.55 -20.52 -8.14
N ALA A 51 -7.14 -20.78 -9.31
CA ALA A 51 -6.42 -20.71 -10.58
C ALA A 51 -6.04 -19.26 -10.95
N GLU A 52 -6.92 -18.29 -10.67
CA GLU A 52 -6.63 -16.87 -10.88
C GLU A 52 -5.55 -16.38 -9.88
N ILE A 53 -5.57 -16.86 -8.63
CA ILE A 53 -4.53 -16.55 -7.63
C ILE A 53 -3.17 -17.11 -8.08
N GLU A 54 -3.12 -18.35 -8.55
CA GLU A 54 -1.88 -18.98 -9.03
C GLU A 54 -1.31 -18.21 -10.23
N GLU A 55 -2.15 -17.84 -11.20
CA GLU A 55 -1.75 -17.03 -12.35
C GLU A 55 -1.23 -15.65 -11.92
N ALA A 56 -1.97 -14.95 -11.05
CA ALA A 56 -1.57 -13.64 -10.53
C ALA A 56 -0.26 -13.69 -9.76
N THR A 57 -0.04 -14.75 -8.98
CA THR A 57 1.21 -15.01 -8.26
C THR A 57 2.36 -15.24 -9.24
N GLY A 58 2.12 -15.98 -10.33
CA GLY A 58 3.08 -16.15 -11.42
C GLY A 58 3.51 -14.82 -12.04
N TYR A 59 2.55 -13.93 -12.35
CA TYR A 59 2.86 -12.58 -12.84
C TYR A 59 3.62 -11.75 -11.81
N PHE A 60 3.22 -11.80 -10.55
CA PHE A 60 3.90 -11.08 -9.48
C PHE A 60 5.37 -11.49 -9.40
N LEU A 61 5.67 -12.79 -9.33
CA LEU A 61 7.05 -13.29 -9.26
C LEU A 61 7.88 -12.85 -10.48
N GLN A 62 7.29 -12.90 -11.67
CA GLN A 62 7.96 -12.47 -12.90
C GLN A 62 8.34 -10.98 -12.84
N PHE A 63 7.41 -10.10 -12.48
CA PHE A 63 7.67 -8.66 -12.46
C PHE A 63 8.48 -8.21 -11.24
N ALA A 64 8.31 -8.86 -10.10
CA ALA A 64 9.12 -8.64 -8.91
C ALA A 64 10.59 -8.96 -9.18
N ALA A 65 10.90 -10.06 -9.88
CA ALA A 65 12.28 -10.38 -10.27
C ALA A 65 12.92 -9.29 -11.14
N VAL A 66 12.16 -8.70 -12.08
CA VAL A 66 12.63 -7.59 -12.91
C VAL A 66 12.90 -6.34 -12.06
N LEU A 67 11.95 -5.98 -11.20
CA LEU A 67 12.06 -4.80 -10.34
C LEU A 67 13.20 -4.94 -9.33
N ASP A 68 13.31 -6.08 -8.65
CA ASP A 68 14.36 -6.36 -7.68
C ASP A 68 15.75 -6.26 -8.33
N ASN A 69 15.93 -6.85 -9.52
CA ASN A 69 17.18 -6.72 -10.25
C ASN A 69 17.46 -5.28 -10.69
N HIS A 70 16.44 -4.50 -11.07
CA HIS A 70 16.59 -3.09 -11.41
C HIS A 70 17.01 -2.23 -10.21
N LEU A 71 16.58 -2.59 -9.00
CA LEU A 71 16.86 -1.85 -7.76
C LEU A 71 18.23 -2.17 -7.13
N LYS A 72 18.97 -3.19 -7.60
CA LYS A 72 20.31 -3.54 -7.06
C LYS A 72 21.29 -2.38 -7.04
N ASP A 73 21.28 -1.57 -8.10
CA ASP A 73 22.20 -0.43 -8.25
C ASP A 73 21.45 0.91 -8.15
N ARG A 74 20.23 0.91 -7.60
CA ARG A 74 19.35 2.09 -7.58
C ARG A 74 18.61 2.25 -6.27
N ASP A 75 18.54 3.48 -5.80
CA ASP A 75 17.74 3.82 -4.63
C ASP A 75 16.24 3.96 -4.93
N GLN A 76 15.89 4.30 -6.18
CA GLN A 76 14.54 4.65 -6.61
C GLN A 76 14.20 3.95 -7.93
N ILE A 77 12.91 3.79 -8.23
CA ILE A 77 12.43 3.13 -9.44
C ILE A 77 12.83 3.92 -10.69
N ALA A 78 12.80 5.25 -10.64
CA ALA A 78 13.10 6.10 -11.78
C ALA A 78 13.93 7.34 -11.38
N GLY A 79 14.98 7.63 -12.15
CA GLY A 79 15.86 8.77 -11.89
C GLY A 79 16.69 8.62 -10.62
N ASP A 80 17.16 9.75 -10.09
CA ASP A 80 18.08 9.83 -8.94
C ASP A 80 17.39 10.29 -7.64
N GLY A 81 16.05 10.37 -7.63
CA GLY A 81 15.26 10.84 -6.48
C GLY A 81 13.84 10.28 -6.50
N LEU A 82 13.08 10.47 -5.41
CA LEU A 82 11.71 9.95 -5.30
C LEU A 82 10.82 10.51 -6.41
N THR A 83 10.10 9.62 -7.10
CA THR A 83 9.18 9.97 -8.18
C THR A 83 7.79 9.39 -7.96
N ILE A 84 6.83 9.79 -8.80
CA ILE A 84 5.50 9.18 -8.82
C ILE A 84 5.54 7.67 -9.11
N ALA A 85 6.59 7.16 -9.77
CA ALA A 85 6.74 5.73 -10.00
C ALA A 85 6.90 4.96 -8.67
N ASP A 86 7.69 5.52 -7.74
CA ASP A 86 7.91 4.93 -6.42
C ASP A 86 6.61 4.84 -5.64
N PHE A 87 5.86 5.95 -5.55
CA PHE A 87 4.57 5.98 -4.86
C PHE A 87 3.53 5.06 -5.53
N GLY A 88 3.52 4.98 -6.86
CA GLY A 88 2.60 4.12 -7.60
C GLY A 88 2.80 2.64 -7.28
N VAL A 89 4.06 2.18 -7.21
CA VAL A 89 4.38 0.79 -6.88
C VAL A 89 4.27 0.53 -5.37
N ALA A 90 4.66 1.49 -4.53
CA ALA A 90 4.68 1.33 -3.08
C ALA A 90 3.27 1.31 -2.45
N THR A 91 2.25 1.80 -3.15
CA THR A 91 0.87 1.90 -2.65
C THR A 91 0.32 0.59 -2.09
N PHE A 92 0.71 -0.56 -2.66
CA PHE A 92 0.24 -1.88 -2.23
C PHE A 92 1.10 -2.53 -1.12
N MET A 93 2.31 -2.01 -0.88
CA MET A 93 3.25 -2.61 0.08
C MET A 93 2.76 -2.69 1.52
N PRO A 94 1.99 -1.73 2.07
CA PRO A 94 1.41 -1.87 3.41
C PRO A 94 0.44 -3.06 3.57
N LEU A 95 -0.04 -3.63 2.47
CA LEU A 95 -0.93 -4.78 2.46
C LEU A 95 -0.21 -6.08 2.03
N ALA A 96 1.12 -6.06 1.85
CA ALA A 96 1.85 -7.20 1.30
C ALA A 96 1.75 -8.45 2.19
N ASP A 97 1.92 -8.30 3.51
CA ASP A 97 1.81 -9.41 4.47
C ASP A 97 0.39 -10.00 4.49
N GLN A 98 -0.60 -9.11 4.37
CA GLN A 98 -2.02 -9.43 4.36
C GLN A 98 -2.44 -10.18 3.08
N ALA A 99 -1.80 -9.84 1.97
CA ALA A 99 -1.99 -10.48 0.67
C ALA A 99 -1.05 -11.67 0.45
N GLU A 100 -0.28 -12.08 1.47
CA GLU A 100 0.69 -13.18 1.42
C GLU A 100 1.64 -13.09 0.20
N LEU A 101 2.05 -11.87 -0.17
CA LEU A 101 2.95 -11.67 -1.31
C LEU A 101 4.32 -12.32 -1.02
N PRO A 102 4.88 -13.11 -1.94
CA PRO A 102 6.16 -13.80 -1.75
C PRO A 102 7.34 -12.83 -1.90
N LEU A 103 7.49 -11.90 -0.96
CA LEU A 103 8.53 -10.86 -0.95
C LEU A 103 9.87 -11.32 -0.35
N ASP A 104 9.90 -12.49 0.28
CA ASP A 104 11.10 -12.98 0.98
C ASP A 104 12.29 -13.23 0.04
N ASP A 105 12.01 -13.51 -1.23
CA ASP A 105 13.03 -13.70 -2.26
C ASP A 105 13.51 -12.39 -2.92
N PHE A 106 12.94 -11.23 -2.57
CA PHE A 106 13.18 -9.93 -3.22
C PHE A 106 13.71 -8.88 -2.24
N ALA A 107 15.00 -9.01 -1.89
CA ALA A 107 15.65 -8.19 -0.88
C ALA A 107 15.72 -6.69 -1.26
N GLU A 108 15.89 -6.34 -2.53
CA GLU A 108 15.98 -4.94 -2.96
C GLU A 108 14.61 -4.27 -2.97
N ILE A 109 13.55 -5.02 -3.33
CA ILE A 109 12.18 -4.54 -3.19
C ILE A 109 11.87 -4.27 -1.72
N ARG A 110 12.23 -5.19 -0.81
CA ARG A 110 12.02 -5.00 0.63
C ARG A 110 12.79 -3.78 1.15
N ARG A 111 14.08 -3.65 0.81
CA ARG A 111 14.89 -2.48 1.18
C ARG A 111 14.27 -1.17 0.69
N TRP A 112 13.83 -1.13 -0.57
CA TRP A 112 13.23 0.06 -1.16
C TRP A 112 11.86 0.38 -0.55
N SER A 113 11.01 -0.62 -0.32
CA SER A 113 9.68 -0.41 0.26
C SER A 113 9.77 0.02 1.73
N ASP A 114 10.71 -0.53 2.50
CA ASP A 114 10.96 -0.11 3.88
C ASP A 114 11.32 1.38 3.95
N LYS A 115 12.20 1.87 3.05
CA LYS A 115 12.52 3.31 2.94
C LYS A 115 11.27 4.16 2.66
N MET A 116 10.34 3.68 1.84
CA MET A 116 9.08 4.40 1.59
C MET A 116 8.24 4.49 2.86
N MET A 117 8.23 3.45 3.68
CA MET A 117 7.53 3.42 4.97
C MET A 117 8.21 4.25 6.07
N GLU A 118 9.39 4.82 5.82
CA GLU A 118 10.02 5.78 6.74
C GLU A 118 9.60 7.24 6.47
N LEU A 119 8.95 7.50 5.33
CA LEU A 119 8.55 8.86 4.96
C LEU A 119 7.33 9.32 5.77
N ASP A 120 7.49 10.35 6.61
CA ASP A 120 6.40 10.90 7.44
C ASP A 120 5.16 11.27 6.62
N ALA A 121 5.37 11.95 5.50
CA ALA A 121 4.29 12.37 4.59
C ALA A 121 3.62 11.19 3.85
N TRP A 122 4.27 10.02 3.81
CA TRP A 122 3.69 8.80 3.28
C TRP A 122 2.86 8.06 4.33
N CYS A 123 3.37 7.97 5.56
CA CYS A 123 2.66 7.34 6.68
C CYS A 123 1.49 8.17 7.19
N ASP A 124 1.54 9.49 6.98
CA ASP A 124 0.48 10.43 7.33
C ASP A 124 0.42 11.52 6.26
N PRO A 125 -0.32 11.26 5.17
CA PRO A 125 -0.44 12.20 4.06
C PRO A 125 -1.29 13.43 4.41
N TRP A 126 -1.97 13.44 5.56
CA TRP A 126 -2.87 14.51 5.95
C TRP A 126 -2.62 14.99 7.39
N PRO A 127 -1.40 15.39 7.78
CA PRO A 127 -1.12 15.74 9.17
C PRO A 127 -2.00 16.91 9.64
N GLU A 128 -2.40 16.87 10.91
CA GLU A 128 -3.31 17.85 11.53
C GLU A 128 -2.80 19.30 11.42
N SER A 129 -1.48 19.50 11.26
CA SER A 129 -0.88 20.82 11.04
C SER A 129 -1.40 21.52 9.78
N TYR A 130 -1.91 20.79 8.78
CA TYR A 130 -2.56 21.41 7.61
C TYR A 130 -3.98 21.89 7.90
N SER A 131 -4.65 21.36 8.93
CA SER A 131 -6.02 21.73 9.28
C SER A 131 -6.13 23.07 10.01
N THR A 132 -5.03 23.61 10.53
CA THR A 132 -5.00 24.93 11.20
C THR A 132 -4.79 26.10 10.24
N LEU A 133 -4.57 25.84 8.95
CA LEU A 133 -4.36 26.85 7.90
C LEU A 133 -5.63 27.19 7.11
N SER A 134 -6.78 26.58 7.44
CA SER A 134 -8.10 26.87 6.85
C SER A 134 -8.99 27.65 7.82
#